data_AF-A0AAW8VVB2-F1
#
_entry.id   AF-A0AAW8VVB2-F1
#
_cell.length_a   1.000
_cell.length_b   1.000
_cell.length_c   1.000
_cell.angle_alpha   90.00
_cell.angle_beta   90.00
_cell.angle_gamma   90.00
#
_symmetry.space_group_name_H-M   'P 1'
#
loop_
_entity.id
_entity.type
_entity.pdbx_description
1 polymer ?
#
loop_
_entity_poly.entity_id
_entity_poly.type
_entity_poly.pdbx_seq_one_letter_code
_entity_poly.pdbx_strand_id
1 'polypeptide(L)'
;MTERKTSELFNEIEQASEADQFMTNMASSFIRTNPAEYLAELIQVKQVTKSQVIRQANLTPSIGYQYFDGKRRPNRARMIALGFGFKLSLTELNTMLKRTGYAVLYAKDEWDALIIFGSMIFSVDR
;
A
#
# COMPACT_ATOMS: atom_id res chain seq x y z
N MET A 1 -7.85 -4.15 -13.82
CA MET A 1 -6.68 -3.88 -14.66
C MET A 1 -5.61 -4.89 -14.31
N THR A 2 -5.11 -5.63 -15.28
CA THR A 2 -4.01 -6.59 -15.11
C THR A 2 -2.71 -5.80 -14.96
N GLU A 3 -2.03 -5.95 -13.82
CA GLU A 3 -0.73 -5.31 -13.57
C GLU A 3 0.32 -5.95 -14.49
N ARG A 4 1.04 -5.14 -15.29
CA ARG A 4 2.17 -5.63 -16.10
C ARG A 4 3.27 -6.16 -15.17
N LYS A 5 3.98 -7.20 -15.60
CA LYS A 5 5.05 -7.77 -14.76
C LYS A 5 6.20 -6.77 -14.64
N THR A 6 6.81 -6.68 -13.47
CA THR A 6 7.99 -5.83 -13.25
C THR A 6 9.12 -6.13 -14.23
N SER A 7 9.28 -7.39 -14.65
CA SER A 7 10.27 -7.81 -15.66
C SER A 7 10.02 -7.21 -17.04
N GLU A 8 8.76 -7.03 -17.45
CA GLU A 8 8.41 -6.39 -18.73
C GLU A 8 8.76 -4.90 -18.68
N LEU A 9 8.50 -4.25 -17.54
CA LEU A 9 8.86 -2.86 -17.31
C LEU A 9 10.38 -2.65 -17.38
N PHE A 10 11.17 -3.54 -16.77
CA PHE A 10 12.63 -3.47 -16.82
C PHE A 10 13.19 -3.60 -18.24
N ASN A 11 12.67 -4.55 -19.02
CA ASN A 11 13.12 -4.71 -20.41
C ASN A 11 12.85 -3.46 -21.26
N GLU A 12 11.69 -2.81 -21.07
CA GLU A 12 11.38 -1.56 -21.78
C GLU A 12 12.27 -0.40 -21.31
N ILE A 13 12.65 -0.35 -20.02
CA ILE A 13 13.62 0.63 -19.50
C ILE A 13 14.99 0.43 -20.16
N GLU A 14 15.48 -0.82 -20.24
CA GLU A 14 16.78 -1.13 -20.82
C GLU A 14 16.87 -0.81 -22.32
N GLN A 15 15.74 -0.93 -23.03
CA GLN A 15 15.65 -0.66 -24.47
C GLN A 15 15.37 0.81 -24.80
N ALA A 16 15.08 1.65 -23.81
CA ALA A 16 14.77 3.05 -24.03
C ALA A 16 16.02 3.84 -24.45
N SER A 17 15.96 4.46 -25.63
CA SER A 17 17.02 5.37 -26.11
C SER A 17 16.86 6.80 -25.54
N GLU A 18 15.64 7.18 -25.16
CA GLU A 18 15.32 8.50 -24.62
C GLU A 18 14.36 8.38 -23.43
N ALA A 19 14.68 9.06 -22.33
CA ALA A 19 13.90 9.00 -21.10
C ALA A 19 12.46 9.51 -21.29
N ASP A 20 12.27 10.58 -22.07
CA ASP A 20 10.95 11.19 -22.27
C ASP A 20 9.99 10.29 -23.06
N GLN A 21 10.51 9.58 -24.08
CA GLN A 21 9.73 8.62 -24.86
C GLN A 21 9.27 7.45 -23.99
N PHE A 22 10.18 6.90 -23.19
CA PHE A 22 9.86 5.86 -22.22
C PHE A 22 8.81 6.31 -21.20
N MET A 23 9.02 7.47 -20.57
CA MET A 23 8.11 8.00 -19.55
C MET A 23 6.70 8.25 -20.10
N THR A 24 6.59 8.65 -21.37
CA THR A 24 5.31 8.88 -22.05
C THR A 24 4.62 7.56 -22.39
N ASN A 25 5.34 6.60 -23.00
CA ASN A 25 4.80 5.30 -23.39
C ASN A 25 4.36 4.46 -22.19
N MET A 26 5.04 4.62 -21.05
CA MET A 26 4.77 3.89 -19.81
C MET A 26 3.90 4.64 -18.81
N ALA A 27 3.40 5.84 -19.15
CA ALA A 27 2.67 6.71 -18.22
C ALA A 27 1.54 5.99 -17.45
N SER A 28 0.81 5.09 -18.13
CA SER A 28 -0.29 4.30 -17.57
C SER A 28 0.13 3.07 -16.78
N SER A 29 1.39 2.63 -16.92
CA SER A 29 1.98 1.49 -16.19
C SER A 29 2.60 1.91 -14.85
N PHE A 30 2.91 3.19 -14.67
CA PHE A 30 3.41 3.69 -13.40
C PHE A 30 2.31 3.73 -12.34
N ILE A 31 2.63 3.16 -11.19
CA ILE A 31 1.81 3.28 -10.00
C ILE A 31 1.95 4.70 -9.46
N ARG A 32 0.90 5.52 -9.65
CA ARG A 32 0.79 6.88 -9.10
C ARG A 32 -0.35 7.01 -8.09
N THR A 33 -0.71 5.94 -7.40
CA THR A 33 -1.91 5.96 -6.57
C THR A 33 -1.71 6.85 -5.35
N ASN A 34 -2.60 7.84 -5.21
CA ASN A 34 -2.73 8.60 -3.99
C ASN A 34 -3.17 7.64 -2.87
N PRO A 35 -2.48 7.58 -1.71
CA PRO A 35 -2.89 6.71 -0.61
C PRO A 35 -4.35 6.90 -0.22
N ALA A 36 -4.91 8.11 -0.28
CA ALA A 36 -6.32 8.34 0.03
C ALA A 36 -7.27 7.62 -0.94
N GLU A 37 -6.96 7.60 -2.24
CA GLU A 37 -7.73 6.88 -3.26
C GLU A 37 -7.69 5.36 -2.99
N TYR A 38 -6.49 4.83 -2.74
CA TYR A 38 -6.34 3.40 -2.42
C TYR A 38 -7.08 3.03 -1.13
N LEU A 39 -7.00 3.87 -0.10
CA LEU A 39 -7.73 3.65 1.15
C LEU A 39 -9.25 3.68 0.93
N ALA A 40 -9.75 4.55 0.06
CA ALA A 40 -11.16 4.60 -0.30
C ALA A 40 -11.63 3.36 -1.08
N GLU A 41 -10.83 2.86 -2.02
CA GLU A 41 -11.07 1.57 -2.70
C GLU A 41 -11.14 0.43 -1.68
N LEU A 42 -10.19 0.40 -0.75
CA LEU A 42 -10.08 -0.68 0.23
C LEU A 42 -11.26 -0.70 1.21
N ILE A 43 -11.82 0.46 1.56
CA ILE A 43 -13.07 0.58 2.32
C ILE A 43 -14.22 -0.14 1.61
N GLN A 44 -14.36 0.04 0.29
CA GLN A 44 -15.41 -0.62 -0.50
C GLN A 44 -15.16 -2.12 -0.61
N VAL A 45 -13.92 -2.53 -0.86
CA VAL A 45 -13.58 -3.96 -1.01
C VAL A 45 -13.75 -4.72 0.31
N LYS A 46 -13.32 -4.14 1.43
CA LYS A 46 -13.36 -4.79 2.75
C LYS A 46 -14.70 -4.61 3.47
N GLN A 47 -15.60 -3.77 2.95
CA GLN A 47 -16.93 -3.50 3.54
C GLN A 47 -16.84 -3.05 5.01
N VAL A 48 -15.89 -2.15 5.30
CA VAL A 48 -15.64 -1.58 6.64
C VAL A 48 -15.74 -0.06 6.60
N THR A 49 -16.01 0.59 7.73
CA THR A 49 -16.07 2.05 7.79
C THR A 49 -14.71 2.68 8.09
N LYS A 50 -14.51 3.96 7.71
CA LYS A 50 -13.31 4.74 8.07
C LYS A 50 -13.06 4.68 9.58
N SER A 51 -14.09 4.87 10.41
CA SER A 51 -13.97 4.87 11.87
C SER A 51 -13.55 3.51 12.44
N GLN A 52 -14.08 2.41 11.89
CA GLN A 52 -13.67 1.05 12.28
C GLN A 52 -12.18 0.82 12.02
N VAL A 53 -11.69 1.24 10.84
CA VAL A 53 -10.28 1.09 10.47
C VAL A 53 -9.39 1.97 11.34
N ILE A 54 -9.75 3.25 11.52
CA ILE A 54 -8.99 4.20 12.36
C ILE A 54 -8.82 3.66 13.79
N ARG A 55 -9.89 3.13 14.38
CA ARG A 55 -9.87 2.53 15.71
C ARG A 55 -8.96 1.31 15.76
N GLN A 56 -9.10 0.38 14.81
CA GLN A 56 -8.29 -0.85 14.77
C GLN A 56 -6.81 -0.57 14.45
N ALA A 57 -6.52 0.47 13.69
CA ALA A 57 -5.16 0.95 13.39
C ALA A 57 -4.52 1.71 14.56
N ASN A 58 -5.23 1.86 15.69
CA ASN A 58 -4.82 2.65 16.85
C ASN A 58 -4.40 4.08 16.47
N LEU A 59 -5.17 4.72 15.59
CA LEU A 59 -4.96 6.10 15.15
C LEU A 59 -5.97 7.03 15.83
N THR A 60 -5.52 8.25 16.16
CA THR A 60 -6.45 9.30 16.59
C THR A 60 -7.42 9.64 15.46
N PRO A 61 -8.71 9.91 15.73
CA PRO A 61 -9.68 10.28 14.70
C PRO A 61 -9.21 11.44 13.80
N SER A 62 -8.65 12.50 14.39
CA SER A 62 -8.17 13.68 13.66
C SER A 62 -7.16 13.31 12.56
N ILE A 63 -6.09 12.57 12.92
CA ILE A 63 -5.07 12.12 11.95
C ILE A 63 -5.66 11.11 10.96
N GLY A 64 -6.46 10.16 11.44
CA GLY A 64 -7.06 9.12 10.60
C GLY A 64 -7.92 9.69 9.48
N TYR A 65 -8.83 10.62 9.80
CA TYR A 65 -9.65 11.27 8.78
C TYR A 65 -8.84 12.12 7.82
N GLN A 66 -7.78 12.81 8.28
CA GLN A 66 -6.88 13.53 7.36
C GLN A 66 -6.20 12.62 6.33
N TYR A 67 -5.91 11.37 6.68
CA TYR A 67 -5.39 10.36 5.73
C TYR A 67 -6.45 9.94 4.70
N PHE A 68 -7.64 9.61 5.17
CA PHE A 68 -8.74 9.19 4.28
C PHE A 68 -9.26 10.32 3.39
N ASP A 69 -9.12 11.58 3.82
CA ASP A 69 -9.57 12.75 3.06
C ASP A 69 -8.45 13.34 2.18
N GLY A 70 -7.27 12.69 2.13
CA GLY A 70 -6.14 13.12 1.30
C GLY A 70 -5.44 14.40 1.76
N LYS A 71 -5.82 14.97 2.91
CA LYS A 71 -5.22 16.18 3.49
C LYS A 71 -3.80 15.93 4.00
N ARG A 72 -3.47 14.68 4.32
CA ARG A 72 -2.14 14.28 4.78
C ARG A 72 -1.77 12.92 4.20
N ARG A 73 -0.53 12.77 3.74
CA ARG A 73 0.01 11.48 3.33
C ARG A 73 0.44 10.66 4.56
N PRO A 74 -0.06 9.45 4.79
CA PRO A 74 0.47 8.56 5.82
C PRO A 74 1.90 8.14 5.45
N ASN A 75 2.82 8.11 6.42
CA ASN A 75 4.14 7.49 6.19
C ASN A 75 4.02 5.95 6.17
N ARG A 76 5.10 5.26 5.81
CA ARG A 76 5.13 3.78 5.71
C ARG A 76 4.59 3.09 6.97
N ALA A 77 5.02 3.53 8.15
CA ALA A 77 4.57 2.93 9.40
C ALA A 77 3.07 3.14 9.66
N ARG A 78 2.53 4.31 9.30
CA ARG A 78 1.10 4.59 9.39
C ARG A 78 0.31 3.83 8.33
N MET A 79 0.85 3.61 7.14
CA MET A 79 0.27 2.70 6.15
C MET A 79 0.20 1.28 6.69
N ILE A 80 1.26 0.76 7.30
CA ILE A 80 1.25 -0.58 7.92
C ILE A 80 0.20 -0.67 9.02
N ALA A 81 0.11 0.34 9.91
CA ALA A 81 -0.93 0.40 10.93
C ALA A 81 -2.34 0.39 10.33
N LEU A 82 -2.58 1.14 9.26
CA LEU A 82 -3.85 1.08 8.51
C LEU A 82 -4.09 -0.32 7.94
N GLY A 83 -3.06 -0.99 7.41
CA GLY A 83 -3.15 -2.37 6.93
C GLY A 83 -3.61 -3.35 8.01
N PHE A 84 -3.12 -3.21 9.24
CA PHE A 84 -3.65 -3.95 10.38
C PHE A 84 -5.10 -3.56 10.70
N GLY A 85 -5.42 -2.27 10.64
CA GLY A 85 -6.79 -1.77 10.82
C GLY A 85 -7.81 -2.31 9.81
N PHE A 86 -7.36 -2.60 8.59
CA PHE A 86 -8.12 -3.26 7.53
C PHE A 86 -8.11 -4.79 7.62
N LYS A 87 -7.34 -5.35 8.56
CA LYS A 87 -7.08 -6.78 8.65
C LYS A 87 -6.55 -7.32 7.31
N LEU A 88 -5.50 -6.73 6.77
CA LEU A 88 -4.87 -7.24 5.55
C LEU A 88 -4.06 -8.50 5.84
N SER A 89 -4.04 -9.46 4.90
CA SER A 89 -3.03 -10.51 4.90
C SER A 89 -1.65 -9.93 4.57
N LEU A 90 -0.57 -10.69 4.83
CA LEU A 90 0.79 -10.26 4.46
C LEU A 90 0.91 -9.89 2.97
N THR A 91 0.27 -10.69 2.11
CA THR A 91 0.23 -10.44 0.67
C THR A 91 -0.51 -9.14 0.34
N GLU A 92 -1.68 -8.92 0.93
CA GLU A 92 -2.46 -7.68 0.73
C GLU A 92 -1.73 -6.45 1.27
N LEU A 93 -1.07 -6.57 2.42
CA LEU A 93 -0.28 -5.48 3.02
C LEU A 93 0.89 -5.10 2.12
N ASN A 94 1.63 -6.07 1.58
CA ASN A 94 2.70 -5.79 0.62
C ASN A 94 2.17 -5.18 -0.69
N THR A 95 1.00 -5.63 -1.18
CA THR A 95 0.34 -5.01 -2.34
C THR A 95 -0.03 -3.55 -2.06
N MET A 96 -0.58 -3.26 -0.88
CA MET A 96 -0.88 -1.89 -0.47
C MET A 96 0.39 -1.02 -0.41
N LEU A 97 1.48 -1.53 0.16
CA LEU A 97 2.76 -0.80 0.22
C LEU A 97 3.26 -0.47 -1.19
N LYS A 98 3.29 -1.44 -2.11
CA LYS A 98 3.66 -1.21 -3.51
C LYS A 98 2.79 -0.15 -4.17
N ARG A 99 1.45 -0.29 -4.05
CA ARG A 99 0.48 0.63 -4.65
C ARG A 99 0.58 2.05 -4.11
N THR A 100 1.05 2.20 -2.88
CA THR A 100 1.22 3.50 -2.23
C THR A 100 2.67 4.00 -2.24
N GLY A 101 3.54 3.38 -3.05
CA GLY A 101 4.92 3.83 -3.26
C GLY A 101 5.88 3.57 -2.10
N TYR A 102 5.55 2.63 -1.21
CA TYR A 102 6.41 2.20 -0.12
C TYR A 102 7.06 0.85 -0.40
N ALA A 103 8.28 0.67 0.10
CA ALA A 103 8.95 -0.62 0.07
C ALA A 103 8.12 -1.68 0.81
N VAL A 104 8.04 -2.87 0.23
CA VAL A 104 7.46 -4.06 0.86
C VAL A 104 8.18 -4.41 2.16
N LEU A 105 7.57 -5.25 2.98
CA LEU A 105 8.19 -5.76 4.19
C LEU A 105 9.38 -6.67 3.83
N TYR A 106 10.54 -6.41 4.44
CA TYR A 106 11.76 -7.16 4.21
C TYR A 106 12.16 -7.95 5.45
N ALA A 107 12.15 -9.28 5.38
CA ALA A 107 12.34 -10.15 6.54
C ALA A 107 13.71 -10.05 7.24
N LYS A 108 14.72 -9.42 6.62
CA LYS A 108 16.02 -9.17 7.28
C LYS A 108 16.10 -7.81 7.99
N ASP A 109 15.12 -6.94 7.78
CA ASP A 109 14.95 -5.76 8.62
C ASP A 109 14.23 -6.17 9.91
N GLU A 110 14.78 -5.79 11.06
CA GLU A 110 14.29 -6.22 12.37
C GLU A 110 12.84 -5.81 12.62
N TRP A 111 12.48 -4.58 12.25
CA TRP A 111 11.15 -4.04 12.46
C TRP A 111 10.13 -4.69 11.53
N ASP A 112 10.49 -4.86 10.26
CA ASP A 112 9.65 -5.57 9.29
C ASP A 112 9.46 -7.04 9.67
N ALA A 113 10.48 -7.72 10.22
CA ALA A 113 10.37 -9.10 10.69
C ALA A 113 9.30 -9.22 11.80
N LEU A 114 9.26 -8.28 12.74
CA LEU A 114 8.22 -8.21 13.79
C LEU A 114 6.83 -7.98 13.20
N ILE A 115 6.71 -7.12 12.19
CA ILE A 115 5.43 -6.84 11.51
C ILE A 115 4.94 -8.08 10.76
N ILE A 116 5.84 -8.77 10.05
CA ILE A 116 5.55 -10.03 9.36
C ILE A 116 5.04 -11.05 10.38
N PHE A 117 5.77 -11.25 11.48
CA PHE A 117 5.38 -12.16 12.55
C PHE A 117 3.99 -11.81 13.13
N GLY A 118 3.77 -10.53 13.45
CA GLY A 118 2.46 -10.06 13.95
C GLY A 118 1.33 -10.34 12.96
N SER A 119 1.55 -10.12 11.66
CA SER A 119 0.54 -10.38 10.61
C SER A 119 0.13 -11.86 10.51
N MET A 120 1.03 -12.78 10.85
CA MET A 120 0.75 -14.22 10.87
C MET A 120 -0.16 -14.59 12.05
N ILE A 121 0.05 -14.00 13.24
CA ILE A 121 -0.78 -14.26 14.43
C ILE A 121 -2.23 -13.81 14.18
N PHE A 122 -2.43 -12.60 13.66
CA PHE A 122 -3.78 -12.07 13.37
C PHE A 122 -4.54 -12.80 12.24
N SER A 123 -3.87 -13.70 11.50
CA SER A 123 -4.48 -14.48 10.43
C SER A 123 -5.06 -15.81 10.92
N VAL A 124 -4.74 -16.25 12.15
CA VAL A 124 -5.24 -17.51 12.75
C VAL A 124 -6.62 -17.33 13.40
N ASP A 125 -6.96 -16.11 13.84
CA ASP A 125 -8.24 -15.78 14.48
C ASP A 125 -9.32 -15.27 13.48
N ARG A 126 -9.31 -15.76 12.23
CA ARG A 126 -10.23 -15.31 11.18
C ARG A 126 -11.04 -16.44 10.56
#